data_AF-T0YGH0-F1
#
_entry.id   AF-T0YGH0-F1
#
_cell.length_a   1.000
_cell.length_b   1.000
_cell.length_c   1.000
_cell.angle_alpha   90.00
_cell.angle_beta   90.00
_cell.angle_gamma   90.00
#
_symmetry.space_group_name_H-M   'P 1'
#
loop_
_entity.id
_entity.type
_entity.pdbx_description
1 polymer ?
#
loop_
_entity_poly.entity_id
_entity_poly.type
_entity_poly.pdbx_seq_one_letter_code
_entity_poly.pdbx_strand_id
1 'polypeptide(L)'
;TDQRPYSQGDGCDILYAMTPETAEIHAAALRPGGTLVYDPEKFPVAADKLPPKTHALEVPTLAIARKYSTQPILQNAAGLGASAALAGIPLDVLHDVVRDSFGRKAGDVVQWNLEASAAGYQHALAHGHVLDHPLTRGGAPKLLMTGNQAIALGAAAAGLKFLSQYPMTPASSIMHWLA
;
A
#
# COMPACT_ATOMS: atom_id res chain seq x y z
N THR A 1 -12.21 -12.33 -5.66
CA THR A 1 -13.41 -12.27 -6.54
C THR A 1 -13.20 -11.19 -7.57
N ASP A 2 -13.54 -11.42 -8.85
CA ASP A 2 -13.39 -10.40 -9.93
C ASP A 2 -14.63 -9.49 -10.04
N GLN A 3 -15.22 -9.14 -8.89
CA GLN A 3 -16.42 -8.31 -8.84
C GLN A 3 -16.05 -6.85 -8.60
N ARG A 4 -16.89 -5.95 -9.11
CA ARG A 4 -16.70 -4.51 -8.92
C ARG A 4 -16.84 -4.16 -7.42
N PRO A 5 -15.83 -3.55 -6.78
CA PRO A 5 -15.98 -3.06 -5.41
C PRO A 5 -16.84 -1.79 -5.38
N TYR A 6 -17.70 -1.68 -4.37
CA TYR A 6 -18.56 -0.51 -4.13
C TYR A 6 -18.27 0.20 -2.81
N SER A 7 -17.50 -0.43 -1.91
CA SER A 7 -17.09 0.11 -0.62
C SER A 7 -15.71 -0.46 -0.23
N GLN A 8 -15.15 0.03 0.87
CA GLN A 8 -13.88 -0.47 1.43
C GLN A 8 -14.02 -1.82 2.17
N GLY A 9 -15.25 -2.20 2.53
CA GLY A 9 -15.51 -3.31 3.45
C GLY A 9 -15.22 -2.96 4.92
N ASP A 10 -15.38 -3.95 5.80
CA ASP A 10 -15.35 -3.76 7.26
C ASP A 10 -14.00 -4.08 7.92
N GLY A 11 -13.03 -4.61 7.16
CA GLY A 11 -11.74 -5.07 7.71
C GLY A 11 -10.68 -5.26 6.62
N CYS A 12 -9.52 -5.75 7.00
CA CYS A 12 -8.38 -5.97 6.10
C CYS A 12 -7.86 -7.42 6.14
N ASP A 13 -7.32 -7.86 5.01
CA ASP A 13 -6.67 -9.17 4.88
C ASP A 13 -5.16 -9.07 5.16
N ILE A 14 -4.55 -7.90 4.94
CA ILE A 14 -3.13 -7.63 5.21
C ILE A 14 -3.04 -6.30 5.94
N LEU A 15 -2.39 -6.29 7.10
CA LEU A 15 -2.11 -5.07 7.87
C LEU A 15 -0.59 -4.90 7.98
N TYR A 16 -0.02 -3.91 7.30
CA TYR A 16 1.38 -3.54 7.48
C TYR A 16 1.52 -2.49 8.57
N ALA A 17 2.07 -2.89 9.72
CA ALA A 17 2.28 -2.02 10.87
C ALA A 17 3.73 -1.56 10.95
N MET A 18 3.94 -0.25 10.81
CA MET A 18 5.25 0.38 10.93
C MET A 18 5.57 0.82 12.36
N THR A 19 4.57 0.89 13.25
CA THR A 19 4.70 1.29 14.65
C THR A 19 3.82 0.39 15.52
N PRO A 20 4.13 0.26 16.82
CA PRO A 20 3.30 -0.54 17.74
C PRO A 20 1.86 -0.01 17.82
N GLU A 21 1.65 1.30 17.79
CA GLU A 21 0.32 1.91 17.85
C GLU A 21 -0.54 1.52 16.63
N THR A 22 0.09 1.40 15.45
CA THR A 22 -0.61 0.94 14.24
C THR A 22 -1.14 -0.48 14.43
N ALA A 23 -0.33 -1.37 15.02
CA ALA A 23 -0.75 -2.73 15.32
C ALA A 23 -1.85 -2.75 16.40
N GLU A 24 -1.70 -1.97 17.47
CA GLU A 24 -2.67 -1.94 18.57
C GLU A 24 -4.05 -1.42 18.14
N ILE A 25 -4.08 -0.33 17.37
CA ILE A 25 -5.34 0.31 16.94
C ILE A 25 -6.04 -0.53 15.87
N HIS A 26 -5.28 -1.14 14.96
CA HIS A 26 -5.85 -1.74 13.74
C HIS A 26 -5.87 -3.28 13.73
N ALA A 27 -5.22 -3.97 14.68
CA ALA A 27 -5.23 -5.44 14.71
C ALA A 27 -6.65 -6.02 14.75
N ALA A 28 -7.60 -5.36 15.43
CA ALA A 28 -8.99 -5.80 15.47
C ALA A 28 -9.70 -5.78 14.10
N ALA A 29 -9.17 -5.06 13.11
CA ALA A 29 -9.70 -5.03 11.75
C ALA A 29 -9.21 -6.20 10.88
N LEU A 30 -8.24 -6.99 11.35
CA LEU A 30 -7.77 -8.17 10.63
C LEU A 30 -8.86 -9.24 10.58
N ARG A 31 -9.18 -9.68 9.37
CA ARG A 31 -10.13 -10.77 9.15
C ARG A 31 -9.48 -12.12 9.51
N PRO A 32 -10.27 -13.16 9.82
CA PRO A 32 -9.76 -14.52 9.90
C PRO A 32 -9.03 -14.90 8.60
N GLY A 33 -7.82 -15.45 8.71
CA GLY A 33 -6.88 -15.71 7.61
C GLY A 33 -5.97 -14.52 7.26
N GLY A 34 -6.23 -13.34 7.83
CA GLY A 34 -5.46 -12.13 7.57
C GLY A 34 -4.09 -12.15 8.26
N THR A 35 -3.16 -11.35 7.72
CA THR A 35 -1.77 -11.29 8.18
C THR A 35 -1.38 -9.89 8.67
N LEU A 36 -0.87 -9.80 9.89
CA LEU A 36 -0.12 -8.65 10.39
C LEU A 36 1.33 -8.75 9.93
N VAL A 37 1.80 -7.76 9.16
CA VAL A 37 3.20 -7.62 8.75
C VAL A 37 3.84 -6.55 9.63
N TYR A 38 4.95 -6.88 10.30
CA TYR A 38 5.67 -5.94 11.16
C TYR A 38 7.17 -6.22 11.16
N ASP A 39 7.94 -5.27 11.70
CA ASP A 39 9.39 -5.42 11.86
C ASP A 39 9.75 -5.70 13.33
N PRO A 40 10.29 -6.88 13.66
CA PRO A 40 10.60 -7.24 15.03
C PRO A 40 11.73 -6.40 15.64
N GLU A 41 12.60 -5.76 14.84
CA GLU A 41 13.61 -4.82 15.35
C GLU A 41 12.95 -3.53 15.88
N LYS A 42 11.78 -3.17 15.35
CA LYS A 42 11.08 -1.93 15.73
C LYS A 42 10.21 -2.10 16.96
N PHE A 43 9.47 -3.20 17.04
CA PHE A 43 8.63 -3.52 18.18
C PHE A 43 8.24 -5.01 18.18
N PRO A 44 8.08 -5.63 19.37
CA PRO A 44 7.54 -6.97 19.47
C PRO A 44 6.01 -6.94 19.31
N VAL A 45 5.45 -8.00 18.73
CA VAL A 45 4.00 -8.26 18.73
C VAL A 45 3.72 -9.49 19.58
N ALA A 46 2.83 -9.35 20.54
CA ALA A 46 2.37 -10.46 21.35
C ALA A 46 1.26 -11.22 20.59
N ALA A 47 1.54 -12.44 20.14
CA ALA A 47 0.63 -13.21 19.27
C ALA A 47 -0.75 -13.48 19.91
N ASP A 48 -0.82 -13.50 21.24
CA ASP A 48 -2.05 -13.64 22.03
C ASP A 48 -2.99 -12.42 21.96
N LYS A 49 -2.47 -11.25 21.54
CA LYS A 49 -3.26 -10.03 21.33
C LYS A 49 -3.88 -9.94 19.94
N LEU A 50 -3.51 -10.83 19.01
CA LEU A 50 -4.07 -10.83 17.67
C LEU A 50 -5.44 -11.52 17.64
N PRO A 51 -6.35 -11.12 16.73
CA PRO A 51 -7.62 -11.80 16.58
C PRO A 51 -7.42 -13.30 16.26
N PRO A 52 -8.36 -14.17 16.67
CA PRO A 52 -8.27 -15.60 16.38
C PRO A 52 -8.14 -15.87 14.88
N LYS A 53 -7.36 -16.90 14.53
CA LYS A 53 -7.11 -17.33 13.14
C LYS A 53 -6.45 -16.25 12.27
N THR A 54 -5.64 -15.37 12.85
CA THR A 54 -4.79 -14.44 12.08
C THR A 54 -3.33 -14.90 12.12
N HIS A 55 -2.52 -14.37 11.21
CA HIS A 55 -1.09 -14.64 11.12
C HIS A 55 -0.28 -13.41 11.51
N ALA A 56 0.90 -13.64 12.06
CA ALA A 56 1.90 -12.62 12.30
C ALA A 56 3.12 -12.93 11.45
N LEU A 57 3.53 -12.00 10.59
CA LEU A 57 4.70 -12.12 9.73
C LEU A 57 5.74 -11.07 10.11
N GLU A 58 6.87 -11.56 10.60
CA GLU A 58 8.06 -10.76 10.84
C GLU A 58 8.80 -10.50 9.52
N VAL A 59 8.91 -9.23 9.15
CA VAL A 59 9.67 -8.78 7.98
C VAL A 59 10.72 -7.78 8.48
N PRO A 60 12.03 -8.06 8.29
CA PRO A 60 13.10 -7.19 8.77
C PRO A 60 13.28 -5.98 7.83
N THR A 61 12.22 -5.18 7.66
CA THR A 61 12.13 -4.08 6.71
C THR A 61 13.23 -3.02 6.89
N LEU A 62 13.60 -2.73 8.14
CA LEU A 62 14.65 -1.77 8.46
C LEU A 62 16.03 -2.32 8.13
N ALA A 63 16.29 -3.59 8.44
CA ALA A 63 17.54 -4.25 8.05
C ALA A 63 17.66 -4.38 6.52
N ILE A 64 16.56 -4.69 5.81
CA ILE A 64 16.50 -4.68 4.35
C ILE A 64 16.83 -3.29 3.80
N ALA A 65 16.20 -2.24 4.32
CA ALA A 65 16.43 -0.87 3.88
C ALA A 65 17.91 -0.44 4.05
N ARG A 66 18.51 -0.77 5.20
CA ARG A 66 19.91 -0.42 5.52
C ARG A 66 20.94 -1.04 4.58
N LYS A 67 20.59 -2.10 3.82
CA LYS A 67 21.50 -2.68 2.81
C LYS A 67 21.71 -1.77 1.61
N TYR A 68 20.76 -0.89 1.31
CA TYR A 68 20.74 -0.09 0.08
C TYR A 68 20.86 1.41 0.35
N SER A 69 20.36 1.89 1.49
CA SER A 69 20.39 3.31 1.82
C SER A 69 20.50 3.53 3.33
N THR A 70 21.12 4.64 3.71
CA THR A 70 21.08 5.13 5.09
C THR A 70 19.72 5.71 5.46
N GLN A 71 18.85 5.97 4.47
CA GLN A 71 17.52 6.55 4.69
C GLN A 71 16.52 5.48 5.15
N PRO A 72 15.97 5.57 6.37
CA PRO A 72 15.03 4.57 6.88
C PRO A 72 13.72 4.49 6.09
N ILE A 73 13.36 5.53 5.33
CA ILE A 73 12.13 5.58 4.52
C ILE A 73 12.04 4.43 3.50
N LEU A 74 13.17 3.86 3.10
CA LEU A 74 13.22 2.73 2.17
C LEU A 74 12.58 1.45 2.75
N GLN A 75 12.37 1.38 4.08
CA GLN A 75 11.63 0.28 4.71
C GLN A 75 10.20 0.15 4.15
N ASN A 76 9.62 1.26 3.66
CA ASN A 76 8.30 1.27 3.03
C ASN A 76 8.29 0.41 1.77
N ALA A 77 9.38 0.42 0.99
CA ALA A 77 9.50 -0.41 -0.20
C ALA A 77 9.55 -1.89 0.18
N ALA A 78 10.31 -2.25 1.21
CA ALA A 78 10.35 -3.62 1.73
C ALA A 78 8.98 -4.10 2.25
N GLY A 79 8.29 -3.28 3.05
CA GLY A 79 6.94 -3.58 3.53
C GLY A 79 5.89 -3.69 2.41
N LEU A 80 6.00 -2.84 1.38
CA LEU A 80 5.17 -2.89 0.18
C LEU A 80 5.42 -4.18 -0.61
N GLY A 81 6.68 -4.56 -0.78
CA GLY A 81 7.07 -5.83 -1.40
C GLY A 81 6.48 -7.04 -0.67
N ALA A 82 6.61 -7.07 0.65
CA ALA A 82 6.02 -8.13 1.47
C ALA A 82 4.49 -8.19 1.31
N SER A 83 3.82 -7.04 1.41
CA SER A 83 2.36 -6.95 1.24
C SER A 83 1.90 -7.41 -0.16
N ALA A 84 2.65 -7.03 -1.20
CA ALA A 84 2.36 -7.43 -2.58
C ALA A 84 2.47 -8.95 -2.77
N ALA A 85 3.50 -9.58 -2.20
CA ALA A 85 3.66 -11.03 -2.24
C ALA A 85 2.48 -11.76 -1.59
N LEU A 86 2.09 -11.33 -0.38
CA LEU A 86 0.95 -11.92 0.34
C LEU A 86 -0.36 -11.73 -0.43
N ALA A 87 -0.54 -10.58 -1.09
CA ALA A 87 -1.71 -10.29 -1.92
C ALA A 87 -1.71 -11.04 -3.26
N GLY A 88 -0.62 -11.73 -3.62
CA GLY A 88 -0.46 -12.40 -4.91
C GLY A 88 -0.24 -11.46 -6.10
N ILE A 89 0.19 -10.21 -5.85
CA ILE A 89 0.52 -9.25 -6.90
C ILE A 89 1.89 -9.62 -7.48
N PRO A 90 2.04 -9.82 -8.79
CA PRO A 90 3.33 -10.12 -9.41
C PRO A 90 4.39 -9.04 -9.17
N LEU A 91 5.64 -9.44 -8.92
CA LEU A 91 6.75 -8.53 -8.61
C LEU A 91 7.06 -7.55 -9.76
N ASP A 92 6.90 -7.98 -11.01
CA ASP A 92 7.06 -7.14 -12.20
C ASP A 92 6.04 -5.98 -12.21
N VAL A 93 4.78 -6.26 -11.87
CA VAL A 93 3.74 -5.22 -11.73
C VAL A 93 4.11 -4.20 -10.65
N LEU A 94 4.62 -4.66 -9.51
CA LEU A 94 5.09 -3.76 -8.46
C LEU A 94 6.27 -2.90 -8.95
N HIS A 95 7.24 -3.52 -9.61
CA HIS A 95 8.42 -2.82 -10.14
C HIS A 95 8.06 -1.76 -11.18
N ASP A 96 7.08 -2.01 -12.04
CA ASP A 96 6.60 -1.03 -13.01
C ASP A 96 6.02 0.21 -12.31
N VAL A 97 5.19 0.02 -11.27
CA VAL A 97 4.66 1.12 -10.46
C VAL A 97 5.77 1.91 -9.74
N VAL A 98 6.80 1.22 -9.24
CA VAL A 98 7.97 1.85 -8.61
C VAL A 98 8.72 2.71 -9.62
N ARG A 99 8.93 2.22 -10.85
CA ARG A 99 9.58 2.97 -11.93
C ARG A 99 8.73 4.17 -12.37
N ASP A 100 7.43 4.02 -12.48
CA ASP A 100 6.53 5.13 -12.84
C ASP A 100 6.53 6.22 -11.76
N SER A 101 6.55 5.82 -10.48
CA SER A 101 6.50 6.74 -9.35
C SER A 101 7.82 7.47 -9.10
N PHE A 102 8.96 6.80 -9.31
CA PHE A 102 10.27 7.31 -8.95
C PHE A 102 11.22 7.54 -10.13
N GLY A 103 10.85 7.17 -11.35
CA GLY A 103 11.73 7.20 -12.54
C GLY A 103 12.31 8.57 -12.89
N ARG A 104 11.68 9.65 -12.41
CA ARG A 104 12.18 11.03 -12.58
C ARG A 104 13.15 11.47 -11.48
N LYS A 105 13.32 10.68 -10.42
CA LYS A 105 14.26 10.99 -9.33
C LYS A 105 15.68 10.65 -9.77
N ALA A 106 16.62 11.50 -9.38
CA ALA A 106 18.03 11.30 -9.69
C ALA A 106 18.67 10.22 -8.81
N GLY A 107 19.80 9.69 -9.29
CA GLY A 107 20.64 8.73 -8.57
C GLY A 107 20.01 7.35 -8.43
N ASP A 108 20.45 6.63 -7.40
CA ASP A 108 20.11 5.21 -7.21
C ASP A 108 18.74 5.00 -6.53
N VAL A 109 17.94 6.05 -6.32
CA VAL A 109 16.67 5.98 -5.58
C VAL A 109 15.72 4.94 -6.17
N VAL A 110 15.60 4.88 -7.50
CA VAL A 110 14.75 3.89 -8.16
C VAL A 110 15.27 2.48 -7.90
N GLN A 111 16.58 2.27 -8.09
CA GLN A 111 17.20 0.95 -7.89
C GLN A 111 17.05 0.48 -6.45
N TRP A 112 17.31 1.34 -5.47
CA TRP A 112 17.13 1.00 -4.06
C TRP A 112 15.69 0.58 -3.73
N ASN A 113 14.68 1.26 -4.29
CA ASN A 113 13.28 0.88 -4.08
C ASN A 113 12.94 -0.46 -4.73
N LEU A 114 13.47 -0.74 -5.94
CA LEU A 114 13.30 -2.03 -6.60
C LEU A 114 13.93 -3.15 -5.77
N GLU A 115 15.18 -3.00 -5.35
CA GLU A 115 15.90 -4.02 -4.57
C GLU A 115 15.30 -4.23 -3.17
N ALA A 116 14.89 -3.16 -2.48
CA ALA A 116 14.26 -3.27 -1.18
C ALA A 116 12.87 -3.93 -1.27
N SER A 117 12.06 -3.56 -2.27
CA SER A 117 10.76 -4.19 -2.47
C SER A 117 10.89 -5.66 -2.90
N ALA A 118 11.83 -6.00 -3.78
CA ALA A 118 12.14 -7.38 -4.13
C ALA A 118 12.57 -8.20 -2.91
N ALA A 119 13.44 -7.67 -2.04
CA ALA A 119 13.88 -8.37 -0.83
C ALA A 119 12.72 -8.62 0.15
N GLY A 120 11.84 -7.63 0.37
CA GLY A 120 10.65 -7.81 1.19
C GLY A 120 9.65 -8.82 0.59
N TYR A 121 9.50 -8.79 -0.73
CA TYR A 121 8.65 -9.72 -1.48
C TYR A 121 9.12 -11.18 -1.32
N GLN A 122 10.41 -11.44 -1.55
CA GLN A 122 10.98 -12.79 -1.40
C GLN A 122 10.91 -13.28 0.05
N HIS A 123 11.15 -12.39 1.01
CA HIS A 123 11.04 -12.74 2.43
C HIS A 123 9.62 -13.19 2.78
N ALA A 124 8.60 -12.47 2.30
CA ALA A 124 7.21 -12.82 2.53
C ALA A 124 6.78 -14.11 1.82
N LEU A 125 7.29 -14.40 0.62
CA LEU A 125 7.03 -15.69 -0.03
C LEU A 125 7.63 -16.88 0.73
N ALA A 126 8.79 -16.69 1.36
CA ALA A 126 9.48 -17.76 2.07
C ALA A 126 8.91 -18.04 3.47
N HIS A 127 8.36 -17.01 4.15
CA HIS A 127 7.97 -17.11 5.56
C HIS A 127 6.50 -16.80 5.84
N GLY A 128 5.79 -16.21 4.87
CA GLY A 128 4.40 -15.81 5.01
C GLY A 128 3.42 -16.78 4.37
N HIS A 129 2.14 -16.43 4.50
CA HIS A 129 1.03 -17.15 3.87
C HIS A 129 0.37 -16.23 2.85
N VAL A 130 0.47 -16.58 1.56
CA VAL A 130 -0.28 -15.91 0.50
C VAL A 130 -1.78 -16.08 0.79
N LEU A 131 -2.56 -15.02 0.56
CA LEU A 131 -4.01 -15.07 0.77
C LEU A 131 -4.64 -16.21 -0.04
N ASP A 132 -5.63 -16.88 0.55
CA ASP A 132 -6.40 -17.96 -0.11
C ASP A 132 -7.07 -17.49 -1.41
N HIS A 133 -7.32 -16.19 -1.53
CA HIS A 133 -7.91 -15.54 -2.69
C HIS A 133 -7.00 -14.39 -3.17
N PRO A 134 -5.89 -14.70 -3.86
CA PRO A 134 -4.96 -13.68 -4.34
C PRO A 134 -5.62 -12.77 -5.37
N LEU A 135 -5.08 -11.56 -5.48
CA LEU A 135 -5.50 -10.59 -6.50
C LEU A 135 -5.14 -11.11 -7.88
N THR A 136 -6.12 -11.11 -8.78
CA THR A 136 -5.94 -11.48 -10.18
C THR A 136 -5.99 -10.25 -11.05
N ARG A 137 -5.11 -10.17 -12.06
CA ARG A 137 -5.20 -9.15 -13.10
C ARG A 137 -6.46 -9.40 -13.94
N GLY A 138 -7.35 -8.42 -14.04
CA GLY A 138 -8.62 -8.56 -14.76
C GLY A 138 -9.12 -7.25 -15.36
N GLY A 139 -9.90 -7.37 -16.44
CA GLY A 139 -10.59 -6.25 -17.08
C GLY A 139 -9.74 -5.36 -17.99
N ALA A 140 -10.42 -4.45 -18.68
CA ALA A 140 -9.78 -3.39 -19.47
C ALA A 140 -9.13 -2.34 -18.55
N PRO A 141 -8.10 -1.60 -19.03
CA PRO A 141 -7.53 -0.47 -18.30
C PRO A 141 -8.62 0.53 -17.87
N LYS A 142 -8.55 0.99 -16.62
CA LYS A 142 -9.50 1.94 -16.04
C LYS A 142 -8.77 3.19 -15.56
N LEU A 143 -9.48 4.31 -15.55
CA LEU A 143 -9.00 5.52 -14.88
C LEU A 143 -9.10 5.33 -13.37
N LEU A 144 -8.01 5.60 -12.66
CA LEU A 144 -8.00 5.72 -11.20
C LEU A 144 -8.08 7.20 -10.84
N MET A 145 -9.10 7.59 -10.09
CA MET A 145 -9.28 8.96 -9.64
C MET A 145 -10.03 9.01 -8.30
N THR A 146 -9.80 10.08 -7.55
CA THR A 146 -10.56 10.41 -6.34
C THR A 146 -11.92 11.01 -6.69
N GLY A 147 -12.84 11.05 -5.72
CA GLY A 147 -14.15 11.70 -5.93
C GLY A 147 -14.04 13.16 -6.35
N ASN A 148 -13.12 13.92 -5.75
CA ASN A 148 -12.91 15.32 -6.10
C ASN A 148 -12.35 15.51 -7.51
N GLN A 149 -11.45 14.63 -7.96
CA GLN A 149 -10.98 14.62 -9.36
C GLN A 149 -12.12 14.30 -10.33
N ALA A 150 -13.02 13.37 -9.98
CA ALA A 150 -14.19 13.04 -10.81
C ALA A 150 -15.16 14.23 -10.93
N ILE A 151 -15.42 14.96 -9.83
CA ILE A 151 -16.24 16.18 -9.83
C ILE A 151 -15.60 17.24 -10.74
N ALA A 152 -14.30 17.47 -10.56
CA ALA A 152 -13.57 18.47 -11.32
C ALA A 152 -13.54 18.15 -12.82
N LEU A 153 -13.28 16.88 -13.18
CA LEU A 153 -13.33 16.40 -14.56
C LEU A 153 -14.73 16.56 -15.17
N GLY A 154 -15.79 16.20 -14.43
CA GLY A 154 -17.17 16.36 -14.87
C GLY A 154 -17.54 17.83 -15.12
N ALA A 155 -17.13 18.72 -14.22
CA ALA A 155 -17.37 20.15 -14.37
C ALA A 155 -16.62 20.76 -15.57
N ALA A 156 -15.35 20.37 -15.77
CA ALA A 156 -14.57 20.78 -16.93
C ALA A 156 -15.19 20.26 -18.24
N ALA A 157 -15.61 18.99 -18.28
CA ALA A 157 -16.28 18.39 -19.44
C ALA A 157 -17.63 19.06 -19.74
N ALA A 158 -18.35 19.54 -18.72
CA ALA A 158 -19.58 20.32 -18.87
C ALA A 158 -19.34 21.78 -19.30
N GLY A 159 -18.08 22.20 -19.46
CA GLY A 159 -17.73 23.54 -19.94
C GLY A 159 -17.69 24.62 -18.86
N LEU A 160 -17.49 24.26 -17.59
CA LEU A 160 -17.29 25.22 -16.49
C LEU A 160 -16.26 26.30 -16.87
N LYS A 161 -16.61 27.57 -16.67
CA LYS A 161 -15.74 28.73 -16.99
C LYS A 161 -15.27 29.52 -15.79
N PHE A 162 -15.95 29.39 -14.65
CA PHE A 162 -15.64 30.15 -13.44
C PHE A 162 -15.98 29.32 -12.21
N LEU A 163 -15.04 29.24 -11.27
CA LEU A 163 -15.23 28.65 -9.95
C LEU A 163 -14.84 29.70 -8.90
N SER A 164 -15.73 29.97 -7.96
CA SER A 164 -15.42 30.71 -6.74
C SER A 164 -15.57 29.76 -5.56
N GLN A 165 -14.47 29.44 -4.89
CA GLN A 165 -14.44 28.50 -3.78
C GLN A 165 -13.54 29.04 -2.68
N TYR A 166 -13.96 28.87 -1.42
CA TYR A 166 -13.10 29.08 -0.27
C TYR A 166 -12.36 27.77 0.07
N PRO A 167 -11.03 27.77 0.27
CA PRO A 167 -10.30 26.56 0.63
C PRO A 167 -10.75 26.00 1.99
N MET A 168 -11.29 24.78 2.00
CA MET A 168 -11.68 24.03 3.20
C MET A 168 -11.61 22.52 2.94
N THR A 169 -11.02 21.75 3.87
CA THR A 169 -11.03 20.28 3.83
C THR A 169 -12.46 19.76 3.94
N PRO A 170 -12.90 18.78 3.12
CA PRO A 170 -12.15 17.99 2.12
C PRO A 170 -12.24 18.52 0.68
N ALA A 171 -12.81 19.71 0.42
CA ALA A 171 -13.16 20.18 -0.93
C ALA A 171 -12.05 20.93 -1.67
N SER A 172 -11.00 21.41 -0.99
CA SER A 172 -9.93 22.23 -1.60
C SER A 172 -9.27 21.59 -2.83
N SER A 173 -9.19 20.25 -2.89
CA SER A 173 -8.56 19.57 -4.03
C SER A 173 -9.37 19.65 -5.34
N ILE A 174 -10.66 20.02 -5.29
CA ILE A 174 -11.45 20.33 -6.49
C ILE A 174 -10.89 21.60 -7.15
N MET A 175 -10.72 22.66 -6.35
CA MET A 175 -10.11 23.92 -6.81
C MET A 175 -8.70 23.68 -7.36
N HIS A 176 -7.86 22.94 -6.63
CA HIS A 176 -6.49 22.67 -7.10
C HIS A 176 -6.41 21.91 -8.41
N TRP A 177 -7.39 21.07 -8.73
CA TRP A 177 -7.44 20.37 -10.00
C TRP A 177 -7.91 21.29 -11.15
N LEU A 178 -8.84 22.21 -10.86
CA LEU A 178 -9.41 23.14 -11.86
C LEU A 178 -8.56 24.40 -12.12
N ALA A 179 -7.59 24.68 -11.24
CA ALA A 179 -6.65 25.80 -11.35
C ALA A 179 -5.52 25.48 -12.33
#